data_AF-A0A026VSD4-F1
#
_entry.id   AF-A0A026VSD4-F1
#
_cell.length_a   1.000
_cell.length_b   1.000
_cell.length_c   1.000
_cell.angle_alpha   90.00
_cell.angle_beta   90.00
_cell.angle_gamma   90.00
#
_symmetry.space_group_name_H-M   'P 1'
#
loop_
_entity.id
_entity.type
_entity.pdbx_description
1 polymer ?
#
loop_
_entity_poly.entity_id
_entity_poly.type
_entity_poly.pdbx_seq_one_letter_code
_entity_poly.pdbx_strand_id
1 'polypeptide(L)'
;MPIKFIGRTNDFLGKPLWEILGNLKNYGVGRIVIRSRFQRYPEPSYLRILKVAALPPPTEAYSDRKVMVLAERVFRGMKDPKPIQIDSASYKADYMLIPKDKEHLYTESNAKLPEKRILPRTTDFPPLFAELIMQQMKAKGEAVVDKPQMTLQYNKKNMKNYR
;
A
#
# COMPACT_ATOMS: atom_id res chain seq x y z
N MET A 1 -1.09 -30.79 -24.97
CA MET A 1 -2.20 -30.57 -24.02
C MET A 1 -1.97 -29.26 -23.29
N PRO A 2 -2.91 -28.31 -23.25
CA PRO A 2 -2.74 -27.06 -22.51
C PRO A 2 -2.91 -27.32 -21.00
N ILE A 3 -1.90 -26.96 -20.20
CA ILE A 3 -1.97 -27.00 -18.73
C ILE A 3 -2.89 -25.87 -18.28
N LYS A 4 -3.99 -26.21 -17.60
CA LYS A 4 -4.94 -25.24 -17.04
C LYS A 4 -4.79 -25.21 -15.53
N PHE A 5 -4.29 -24.09 -15.00
CA PHE A 5 -4.24 -23.86 -13.57
C PHE A 5 -5.65 -23.52 -13.04
N ILE A 6 -6.08 -24.20 -11.98
CA ILE A 6 -7.38 -23.98 -11.33
C ILE A 6 -7.09 -23.47 -9.91
N GLY A 7 -7.65 -22.31 -9.57
CA GLY A 7 -7.49 -21.69 -8.25
C GLY A 7 -7.21 -20.19 -8.30
N ARG A 8 -6.99 -19.59 -7.13
CA ARG A 8 -6.65 -18.17 -7.01
C ARG A 8 -5.18 -17.96 -7.37
N THR A 9 -4.90 -17.14 -8.37
CA THR A 9 -3.53 -16.79 -8.76
C THR A 9 -2.90 -15.79 -7.79
N ASN A 10 -1.59 -15.88 -7.59
CA ASN A 10 -0.80 -14.96 -6.79
C ASN A 10 0.50 -14.56 -7.52
N ASP A 11 0.78 -13.26 -7.60
CA ASP A 11 2.02 -12.75 -8.20
C ASP A 11 3.15 -12.63 -7.16
N PHE A 12 3.10 -13.45 -6.11
CA PHE A 12 4.10 -13.42 -5.04
C PHE A 12 5.32 -14.22 -5.45
N LEU A 13 6.46 -13.53 -5.49
CA LEU A 13 7.76 -14.13 -5.76
C LEU A 13 8.69 -13.77 -4.60
N GLY A 14 9.36 -14.76 -4.05
CA GLY A 14 10.32 -14.57 -2.97
C GLY A 14 10.11 -15.53 -1.81
N LYS A 15 10.55 -15.10 -0.63
CA LYS A 15 10.52 -15.87 0.62
C LYS A 15 9.78 -15.08 1.70
N PRO A 16 9.25 -15.75 2.74
CA PRO A 16 8.71 -15.05 3.90
C PRO A 16 9.83 -14.29 4.63
N LEU A 17 9.48 -13.21 5.33
CA LEU A 17 10.48 -12.39 6.02
C LEU A 17 11.28 -13.19 7.05
N TRP A 18 10.63 -14.09 7.78
CA TRP A 18 11.29 -14.83 8.85
C TRP A 18 12.46 -15.70 8.36
N GLU A 19 12.34 -16.31 7.17
CA GLU A 19 13.43 -17.10 6.57
C GLU A 19 14.60 -16.21 6.15
N ILE A 20 14.30 -15.05 5.56
CA ILE A 20 15.34 -14.12 5.13
C ILE A 20 16.08 -13.57 6.35
N LEU A 21 15.36 -13.07 7.33
CA LEU A 21 15.95 -12.39 8.49
C LEU A 21 16.59 -13.38 9.47
N GLY A 22 16.05 -14.60 9.60
CA GLY A 22 16.64 -15.65 10.43
C GLY A 22 18.01 -16.11 9.94
N ASN A 23 18.27 -16.01 8.63
CA ASN A 23 19.55 -16.39 8.03
C ASN A 23 20.59 -15.27 8.00
N LEU A 24 20.24 -14.05 8.42
CA LEU A 24 21.15 -12.90 8.39
C LEU A 24 21.72 -12.62 9.78
N LYS A 25 23.01 -12.22 9.81
CA LYS A 25 23.63 -11.71 11.04
C LYS A 25 22.86 -10.48 11.55
N ASN A 26 22.65 -10.43 12.86
CA ASN A 26 21.87 -9.36 13.53
C ASN A 26 20.48 -9.16 12.90
N TYR A 27 19.86 -10.25 12.41
CA TYR A 27 18.53 -10.25 11.80
C TYR A 27 18.38 -9.30 10.61
N GLY A 28 19.48 -8.96 9.94
CA GLY A 28 19.45 -8.08 8.77
C GLY A 28 19.11 -6.61 9.09
N VAL A 29 19.31 -6.15 10.32
CA VAL A 29 19.15 -4.73 10.68
C VAL A 29 20.03 -3.85 9.78
N GLY A 30 19.45 -2.79 9.23
CA GLY A 30 20.06 -1.87 8.27
C GLY A 30 19.98 -2.32 6.81
N ARG A 31 19.57 -3.57 6.53
CA ARG A 31 19.46 -4.10 5.15
C ARG A 31 18.17 -3.66 4.48
N ILE A 32 18.19 -3.64 3.14
CA ILE A 32 17.03 -3.32 2.32
C ILE A 32 16.35 -4.59 1.81
N VAL A 33 15.04 -4.66 2.02
CA VAL A 33 14.16 -5.71 1.50
C VAL A 33 13.11 -5.09 0.59
N ILE A 34 12.80 -5.76 -0.50
CA ILE A 34 11.74 -5.35 -1.43
C ILE A 34 10.62 -6.38 -1.45
N ARG A 35 9.46 -5.95 -1.94
CA ARG A 35 8.33 -6.83 -2.20
C ARG A 35 8.16 -7.01 -3.70
N SER A 36 8.10 -8.25 -4.18
CA SER A 36 7.92 -8.56 -5.61
C SER A 36 6.69 -7.85 -6.17
N ARG A 37 5.57 -7.90 -5.45
CA ARG A 37 4.33 -7.20 -5.84
C ARG A 37 4.52 -5.69 -6.09
N PHE A 38 5.48 -5.05 -5.42
CA PHE A 38 5.72 -3.61 -5.57
C PHE A 38 6.65 -3.28 -6.73
N GLN A 39 7.31 -4.26 -7.34
CA GLN A 39 8.11 -4.06 -8.56
C GLN A 39 7.26 -3.74 -9.80
N ARG A 40 5.92 -3.86 -9.71
CA ARG A 40 5.00 -3.37 -10.75
C ARG A 40 5.05 -1.85 -10.95
N TYR A 41 5.63 -1.13 -9.98
CA TYR A 41 5.77 0.31 -10.03
C TYR A 41 7.18 0.67 -10.50
N PRO A 42 7.34 1.62 -11.45
CA PRO A 42 8.66 2.06 -11.89
C PRO A 42 9.40 2.85 -10.80
N GLU A 43 8.67 3.39 -9.81
CA GLU A 43 9.23 4.15 -8.71
C GLU A 43 9.79 3.21 -7.62
N PRO A 44 10.92 3.55 -6.97
CA PRO A 44 11.56 2.70 -5.97
C PRO A 44 10.62 2.42 -4.80
N SER A 45 10.49 1.15 -4.44
CA SER A 45 9.67 0.71 -3.32
C SER A 45 10.42 -0.31 -2.50
N TYR A 46 10.85 0.07 -1.30
CA TYR A 46 11.68 -0.76 -0.45
C TYR A 46 11.40 -0.54 1.04
N LEU A 47 11.87 -1.50 1.83
CA LEU A 47 11.76 -1.54 3.28
C LEU A 47 13.18 -1.61 3.87
N ARG A 48 13.56 -0.61 4.66
CA ARG A 48 14.82 -0.64 5.40
C ARG A 48 14.56 -1.12 6.82
N ILE A 49 15.20 -2.20 7.22
CA ILE A 49 14.95 -2.86 8.50
C ILE A 49 15.63 -2.08 9.62
N LEU A 50 14.87 -1.72 10.66
CA LEU A 50 15.40 -1.05 11.84
C LEU A 50 15.54 -2.01 13.02
N LYS A 51 14.48 -2.78 13.30
CA LYS A 51 14.43 -3.70 14.43
C LYS A 51 13.58 -4.91 14.09
N VAL A 52 13.99 -6.07 14.60
CA VAL A 52 13.30 -7.34 14.40
C VAL A 52 13.04 -7.96 15.77
N ALA A 53 11.82 -8.45 15.97
CA ALA A 53 11.42 -9.22 17.14
C ALA A 53 10.74 -10.52 16.67
N ALA A 54 11.22 -11.65 17.16
CA ALA A 54 10.59 -12.93 16.89
C ALA A 54 9.25 -13.03 17.64
N LEU A 55 8.23 -13.52 16.96
CA LEU A 55 6.97 -13.90 17.59
C LEU A 55 7.06 -15.37 18.04
N PRO A 56 6.27 -15.77 19.06
CA PRO A 56 6.22 -17.15 19.48
C PRO A 56 5.90 -18.07 18.29
N PRO A 57 6.48 -19.28 18.25
CA PRO A 57 6.12 -20.25 17.24
C PRO A 57 4.62 -20.52 17.35
N PRO A 58 3.94 -20.68 16.21
CA PRO A 58 2.50 -20.83 16.27
C PRO A 58 2.13 -22.22 16.78
N THR A 59 1.10 -22.28 17.62
CA THR A 59 0.69 -23.50 18.35
C THR A 59 -0.09 -24.48 17.47
N GLU A 60 -0.73 -23.99 16.42
CA GLU A 60 -1.57 -24.78 15.51
C GLU A 60 -0.74 -25.40 14.38
N ALA A 61 -1.04 -26.64 14.00
CA ALA A 61 -0.45 -27.25 12.82
C ALA A 61 -0.80 -26.44 11.54
N TYR A 62 0.14 -26.35 10.59
CA TYR A 62 -0.02 -25.63 9.31
C TYR A 62 -0.22 -24.10 9.41
N SER A 63 0.17 -23.51 10.53
CA SER A 63 0.12 -22.06 10.72
C SER A 63 1.42 -21.39 10.27
N ASP A 64 1.29 -20.30 9.52
CA ASP A 64 2.46 -19.61 9.00
C ASP A 64 3.23 -18.89 10.10
N ARG A 65 4.56 -19.05 10.12
CA ARG A 65 5.44 -18.35 11.05
C ARG A 65 5.50 -16.86 10.73
N LYS A 66 5.29 -16.03 11.74
CA LYS A 66 5.32 -14.56 11.65
C LYS A 66 6.48 -13.99 12.45
N VAL A 67 6.91 -12.80 12.07
CA VAL A 67 7.93 -12.01 12.76
C VAL A 67 7.44 -10.56 12.80
N MET A 68 7.73 -9.87 13.90
CA MET A 68 7.48 -8.44 14.05
C MET A 68 8.70 -7.67 13.56
N VAL A 69 8.51 -6.83 12.55
CA VAL A 69 9.59 -6.03 11.96
C VAL A 69 9.22 -4.55 12.00
N LEU A 70 10.07 -3.74 12.63
CA LEU A 70 10.03 -2.29 12.51
C LEU A 70 10.92 -1.88 11.33
N ALA A 71 10.34 -1.22 10.34
CA ALA A 71 11.03 -0.83 9.11
C ALA A 71 10.67 0.59 8.69
N GLU A 72 11.62 1.28 8.06
CA GLU A 72 11.29 2.46 7.27
C GLU A 72 10.79 2.01 5.91
N ARG A 73 9.59 2.48 5.53
CA ARG A 73 9.02 2.18 4.23
C ARG A 73 9.19 3.36 3.30
N VAL A 74 9.73 3.08 2.13
CA VAL A 74 9.65 3.93 0.95
C VAL A 74 8.71 3.24 -0.03
N PHE A 75 7.61 3.90 -0.36
CA PHE A 75 6.63 3.37 -1.31
C PHE A 75 6.46 4.35 -2.45
N ARG A 76 6.76 3.89 -3.67
CA ARG A 76 6.74 4.70 -4.90
C ARG A 76 7.51 6.01 -4.76
N GLY A 77 8.73 5.94 -4.23
CA GLY A 77 9.60 7.08 -3.97
C GLY A 77 9.21 7.95 -2.77
N MET A 78 8.04 7.74 -2.15
CA MET A 78 7.66 8.50 -0.95
C MET A 78 8.06 7.75 0.32
N LYS A 79 8.91 8.39 1.13
CA LYS A 79 9.29 7.90 2.45
C LYS A 79 8.20 8.22 3.46
N ASP A 80 7.77 7.22 4.22
CA ASP A 80 6.85 7.45 5.33
C ASP A 80 7.54 8.23 6.45
N PRO A 81 6.84 9.20 7.08
CA PRO A 81 7.43 10.04 8.13
C PRO A 81 7.74 9.27 9.42
N LYS A 82 7.04 8.15 9.64
CA LYS A 82 7.22 7.29 10.81
C LYS A 82 7.57 5.88 10.36
N PRO A 83 8.44 5.17 11.09
CA PRO A 83 8.65 3.75 10.86
C PRO A 83 7.34 2.98 10.96
N ILE A 84 7.20 1.96 10.12
CA ILE A 84 6.04 1.08 10.09
C ILE A 84 6.37 -0.25 10.77
N GLN A 85 5.38 -0.82 11.42
CA GLN A 85 5.45 -2.16 11.99
C GLN A 85 4.80 -3.16 11.03
N ILE A 86 5.52 -4.23 10.70
CA ILE A 86 5.09 -5.29 9.80
C ILE A 86 4.99 -6.58 10.59
N ASP A 87 3.75 -6.98 10.89
CA ASP A 87 3.49 -8.23 11.63
C ASP A 87 2.63 -9.17 10.78
N SER A 88 1.43 -8.69 10.42
CA SER A 88 0.41 -9.49 9.74
C SER A 88 0.80 -9.90 8.34
N ALA A 89 1.69 -9.16 7.67
CA ALA A 89 2.13 -9.45 6.31
C ALA A 89 3.49 -10.15 6.24
N SER A 90 4.14 -10.45 7.38
CA SER A 90 5.49 -11.01 7.42
C SER A 90 5.60 -12.43 6.86
N TYR A 91 4.50 -13.19 6.96
CA TYR A 91 4.43 -14.57 6.48
C TYR A 91 4.34 -14.72 4.96
N LYS A 92 4.01 -13.65 4.23
CA LYS A 92 3.79 -13.74 2.79
C LYS A 92 5.12 -13.96 2.08
N ALA A 93 5.19 -14.95 1.20
CA ALA A 93 6.35 -15.24 0.36
C ALA A 93 6.52 -14.23 -0.79
N ASP A 94 6.59 -12.95 -0.46
CA ASP A 94 6.63 -11.82 -1.38
C ASP A 94 7.92 -11.00 -1.20
N TYR A 95 8.78 -11.35 -0.24
CA TYR A 95 9.95 -10.56 0.11
C TYR A 95 11.20 -11.08 -0.58
N MET A 96 12.05 -10.15 -0.99
CA MET A 96 13.35 -10.43 -1.58
C MET A 96 14.40 -9.52 -0.94
N LEU A 97 15.54 -10.11 -0.55
CA LEU A 97 16.67 -9.37 -0.01
C LEU A 97 17.50 -8.79 -1.16
N ILE A 98 17.81 -7.50 -1.10
CA ILE A 98 18.73 -6.88 -2.06
C ILE A 98 20.19 -7.14 -1.63
N PRO A 99 21.07 -7.57 -2.55
CA PRO A 99 22.52 -7.61 -2.28
C PRO A 99 23.06 -6.23 -1.94
N LYS A 100 24.00 -6.14 -0.98
CA LYS A 100 24.54 -4.85 -0.49
C LYS A 100 25.00 -3.93 -1.61
N ASP A 101 25.70 -4.50 -2.59
CA ASP A 101 26.25 -3.73 -3.71
C ASP A 101 25.18 -3.11 -4.59
N LYS A 102 23.93 -3.59 -4.55
CA LYS A 102 22.80 -3.07 -5.34
C LYS A 102 21.85 -2.18 -4.54
N GLU A 103 22.08 -2.00 -3.24
CA GLU A 103 21.20 -1.19 -2.38
C GLU A 103 21.18 0.28 -2.80
N HIS A 104 22.33 0.82 -3.26
CA HIS A 104 22.46 2.21 -3.72
C HIS A 104 21.48 2.54 -4.85
N LEU A 105 21.22 1.60 -5.77
CA LEU A 105 20.29 1.78 -6.88
C LEU A 105 18.86 2.14 -6.43
N TYR A 106 18.45 1.68 -5.24
CA TYR A 106 17.12 1.96 -4.71
C TYR A 106 17.09 3.23 -3.84
N THR A 107 18.21 3.58 -3.22
CA THR A 107 18.30 4.79 -2.39
C THR A 107 18.53 6.04 -3.23
N GLU A 108 19.33 5.94 -4.28
CA GLU A 108 19.74 7.06 -5.14
C GLU A 108 18.87 7.23 -6.39
N SER A 109 17.88 6.35 -6.61
CA SER A 109 17.05 6.45 -7.80
C SER A 109 16.29 7.78 -7.84
N ASN A 110 16.62 8.62 -8.83
CA ASN A 110 15.91 9.84 -9.19
C ASN A 110 14.58 9.56 -9.93
N ALA A 111 13.89 8.47 -9.60
CA ALA A 111 12.65 8.14 -10.26
C ALA A 111 11.63 9.27 -10.04
N LYS A 112 10.97 9.69 -11.13
CA LYS A 112 9.94 10.72 -11.07
C LYS A 112 8.88 10.30 -10.04
N LEU A 113 8.69 11.14 -9.03
CA LEU A 113 7.64 10.92 -8.05
C LEU A 113 6.28 10.90 -8.76
N PRO A 114 5.33 10.05 -8.30
CA PRO A 114 4.00 10.03 -8.89
C PRO A 114 3.35 11.41 -8.72
N GLU A 115 2.81 11.94 -9.81
CA GLU A 115 2.06 13.19 -9.78
C GLU A 115 0.91 13.08 -8.77
N LYS A 116 0.81 14.11 -7.91
CA LYS A 116 -0.27 14.19 -6.93
C LYS A 116 -1.58 14.43 -7.67
N ARG A 117 -2.48 13.45 -7.65
CA ARG A 117 -3.83 13.60 -8.23
C ARG A 117 -4.63 14.58 -7.39
N ILE A 118 -4.91 15.76 -7.93
CA ILE A 118 -5.83 16.72 -7.33
C ILE A 118 -7.25 16.16 -7.52
N LEU A 119 -7.96 15.95 -6.42
CA LEU A 119 -9.34 15.48 -6.44
C LEU A 119 -10.30 16.68 -6.54
N PRO A 120 -11.44 16.54 -7.23
CA PRO A 120 -12.40 17.64 -7.38
C PRO A 120 -12.98 18.09 -6.04
N ARG A 121 -13.30 19.37 -5.90
CA ARG A 121 -13.91 19.90 -4.67
C ARG A 121 -15.42 19.63 -4.58
N THR A 122 -16.07 19.54 -5.73
CA THR A 122 -17.52 19.37 -5.85
C THR A 122 -17.86 18.21 -6.79
N THR A 123 -19.05 17.65 -6.61
CA THR A 123 -19.68 16.69 -7.52
C THR A 123 -21.13 17.06 -7.72
N ASP A 124 -21.72 16.59 -8.81
CA ASP A 124 -23.15 16.72 -9.04
C ASP A 124 -23.93 15.83 -8.06
N PHE A 125 -25.13 16.28 -7.67
CA PHE A 125 -26.05 15.44 -6.91
C PHE A 125 -26.60 14.29 -7.77
N PRO A 126 -27.00 13.16 -7.14
CA PRO A 126 -27.78 12.13 -7.83
C PRO A 126 -29.04 12.74 -8.48
N PRO A 127 -29.48 12.22 -9.65
CA PRO A 127 -30.49 12.87 -10.48
C PRO A 127 -31.79 13.17 -9.72
N LEU A 128 -32.30 12.21 -8.95
CA LEU A 128 -33.50 12.40 -8.13
C LEU A 128 -33.32 13.48 -7.06
N PHE A 129 -32.14 13.53 -6.45
CA PHE A 129 -31.86 14.46 -5.36
C PHE A 129 -31.66 15.89 -5.88
N ALA A 130 -31.10 16.05 -7.07
CA ALA A 130 -31.00 17.33 -7.76
C ALA A 130 -32.39 17.94 -8.01
N GLU A 131 -33.34 17.16 -8.54
CA GLU A 131 -34.71 17.59 -8.78
C GLU A 131 -35.44 17.99 -7.49
N LEU A 132 -35.29 17.21 -6.42
CA LEU A 132 -35.89 17.53 -5.11
C LEU A 132 -35.36 18.86 -4.55
N ILE A 133 -34.06 19.11 -4.68
CA ILE A 133 -33.44 20.38 -4.26
C ILE A 133 -33.99 21.54 -5.09
N MET A 134 -34.10 21.38 -6.41
CA MET A 134 -34.67 22.41 -7.29
C MET A 134 -36.12 22.72 -6.94
N GLN A 135 -36.94 21.71 -6.65
CA GLN A 135 -38.33 21.90 -6.20
C GLN A 135 -38.41 22.63 -4.86
N GLN A 136 -37.55 22.28 -3.90
CA GLN A 136 -37.50 22.96 -2.59
C GLN A 136 -37.03 24.41 -2.71
N MET A 137 -36.05 24.70 -3.57
CA MET A 137 -35.59 26.07 -3.85
C MET A 137 -36.69 26.92 -4.49
N LYS A 138 -37.43 26.34 -5.46
CA LYS A 138 -38.60 26.99 -6.07
C LYS A 138 -39.68 27.30 -5.03
N ALA A 139 -39.98 26.37 -4.13
CA ALA A 139 -40.98 26.55 -3.07
C ALA A 139 -40.57 27.63 -2.06
N LYS A 140 -39.27 27.86 -1.84
CA LYS A 140 -38.72 28.89 -0.94
C LYS A 140 -38.54 30.26 -1.60
N GLY A 141 -38.73 30.36 -2.92
CA GLY A 141 -38.54 31.62 -3.67
C GLY A 141 -37.08 32.02 -3.88
N GLU A 142 -36.13 31.09 -3.74
CA GLU A 142 -34.71 31.34 -4.01
C GLU A 142 -34.40 31.16 -5.51
N ALA A 143 -33.39 31.88 -6.02
CA ALA A 143 -32.97 31.78 -7.41
C ALA A 143 -32.49 30.36 -7.73
N VAL A 144 -33.19 29.69 -8.65
CA VAL A 144 -32.90 28.31 -9.05
C VAL A 144 -31.57 28.27 -9.78
N VAL A 145 -30.57 27.64 -9.19
CA VAL A 145 -29.31 27.33 -9.87
C VAL A 145 -29.52 26.09 -10.73
N ASP A 146 -29.21 26.18 -12.03
CA ASP A 146 -29.47 25.12 -13.02
C ASP A 146 -28.87 23.74 -12.67
N LYS A 147 -27.80 23.70 -11.85
CA LYS A 147 -27.20 22.46 -11.36
C LYS A 147 -26.70 22.62 -9.92
N PRO A 148 -27.45 22.16 -8.91
CA PRO A 148 -26.95 22.13 -7.54
C PRO A 148 -25.75 21.17 -7.45
N GLN A 149 -24.68 21.60 -6.79
CA GLN A 149 -23.48 20.79 -6.57
C GLN A 149 -23.27 20.50 -5.08
N MET A 150 -22.74 19.32 -4.78
CA MET A 150 -22.40 18.91 -3.43
C MET A 150 -20.90 19.08 -3.18
N THR A 151 -20.53 19.61 -2.02
CA THR A 151 -19.12 19.65 -1.59
C THR A 151 -18.67 18.25 -1.19
N LEU A 152 -17.63 17.73 -1.83
CA LEU A 152 -17.08 16.41 -1.54
C LEU A 152 -16.25 16.43 -0.24
N GLN A 153 -16.56 15.51 0.67
CA GLN A 153 -15.72 15.23 1.83
C GLN A 153 -15.03 13.87 1.65
N TYR A 154 -13.72 13.90 1.43
CA TYR A 154 -12.93 12.69 1.26
C TYR A 154 -12.59 12.04 2.60
N ASN A 155 -12.84 10.72 2.72
CA ASN A 155 -12.45 9.95 3.89
C ASN A 155 -10.93 9.73 3.93
N LYS A 156 -10.21 10.65 4.57
CA LYS A 156 -8.74 10.61 4.68
C LYS A 156 -8.20 9.42 5.48
N LYS A 157 -9.01 8.72 6.29
CA LYS A 157 -8.55 7.64 7.19
C LYS A 157 -8.36 6.31 6.48
N ASN A 158 -9.15 6.03 5.44
CA ASN A 158 -9.20 4.71 4.77
C ASN A 158 -8.95 4.78 3.25
N MET A 159 -8.30 5.83 2.74
CA MET A 159 -7.91 5.88 1.33
C MET A 159 -6.79 4.86 1.06
N LYS A 160 -7.19 3.62 0.77
CA LYS A 160 -6.30 2.67 0.11
C LYS A 160 -6.23 3.12 -1.35
N ASN A 161 -5.18 3.87 -1.68
CA ASN A 161 -4.86 4.25 -3.06
C ASN A 161 -4.41 2.99 -3.83
N TYR A 162 -5.35 2.11 -4.14
CA TYR A 162 -5.17 1.09 -5.14
C TYR A 162 -5.37 1.74 -6.51
N ARG A 163 -4.29 1.78 -7.29
CA ARG A 163 -4.43 1.69 -8.75
C ARG A 163 -4.90 0.28 -9.08
#